data_AF-A0A5M3PJR3-F1
#
_entry.id   AF-A0A5M3PJR3-F1
#
_cell.length_a   1.000
_cell.length_b   1.000
_cell.length_c   1.000
_cell.angle_alpha   90.00
_cell.angle_beta   90.00
_cell.angle_gamma   90.00
#
_symmetry.space_group_name_H-M   'P 1'
#
loop_
_entity.id
_entity.type
_entity.pdbx_description
1 polymer ?
#
loop_
_entity_poly.entity_id
_entity_poly.type
_entity_poly.pdbx_seq_one_letter_code
_entity_poly.pdbx_strand_id
1 'polypeptide(L)'
;MLRSRRLEVVLSLEERKEQEALERMGEARKLAEQQREQVQNLNRYQQEYRDQIRNSQQGVVQVSRLQAWQAFIAQLDQVIRQQQKQLEQAEQVFEARKHEWQQAWERRRGMEKYIETCRQQEQKEQDLREQKLSDEAAGRAFTRRQR
;
A
#
# COMPACT_ATOMS: atom_id res chain seq x y z
N MET A 1 2.81 -7.25 35.38
CA MET A 1 2.20 -7.00 34.04
C MET A 1 2.75 -8.03 33.08
N LEU A 2 1.90 -8.75 32.35
CA LEU A 2 2.31 -9.79 31.40
C LEU A 2 3.09 -9.18 30.22
N ARG A 3 4.02 -9.95 29.65
CA ARG A 3 4.84 -9.55 28.49
C ARG A 3 3.95 -9.31 27.27
N SER A 4 2.97 -10.19 27.05
CA SER A 4 1.98 -10.04 25.96
C SER A 4 1.28 -8.68 26.01
N ARG A 5 0.82 -8.25 27.18
CA ARG A 5 0.13 -6.98 27.39
C ARG A 5 0.99 -5.75 27.14
N ARG A 6 2.31 -5.85 27.34
CA ARG A 6 3.25 -4.76 27.00
C ARG A 6 3.45 -4.65 25.49
N LEU A 7 3.44 -5.80 24.79
CA LEU A 7 3.61 -5.86 23.35
C LEU A 7 2.38 -5.38 22.57
N GLU A 8 1.19 -5.41 23.17
CA GLU A 8 -0.03 -4.82 22.57
C GLU A 8 0.15 -3.33 22.23
N VAL A 9 0.87 -2.57 23.06
CA VAL A 9 1.20 -1.17 22.77
C VAL A 9 2.06 -1.06 21.50
N VAL A 10 3.04 -1.95 21.36
CA VAL A 10 3.89 -2.01 20.16
C VAL A 10 3.06 -2.40 18.94
N LEU A 11 2.15 -3.36 19.07
CA LEU A 11 1.24 -3.75 17.99
C LEU A 11 0.40 -2.56 17.51
N SER A 12 -0.20 -1.80 18.43
CA SER A 12 -0.97 -0.60 18.07
C SER A 12 -0.14 0.47 17.34
N LEU A 13 1.16 0.57 17.62
CA LEU A 13 2.05 1.45 16.90
C LEU A 13 2.31 0.93 15.47
N GLU A 14 2.49 -0.38 15.30
CA GLU A 14 2.65 -1.00 13.98
C GLU A 14 1.37 -0.92 13.14
N GLU A 15 0.19 -1.07 13.75
CA GLU A 15 -1.12 -0.83 13.10
C GLU A 15 -1.23 0.60 12.56
N ARG A 16 -0.86 1.60 13.36
CA ARG A 16 -0.85 3.00 12.91
C ARG A 16 0.11 3.23 11.76
N LYS A 17 1.31 2.66 11.81
CA LYS A 17 2.28 2.76 10.71
C LYS A 17 1.78 2.10 9.43
N GLU A 18 1.14 0.94 9.52
CA GLU A 18 0.51 0.30 8.35
C GLU A 18 -0.57 1.20 7.75
N GLN A 19 -1.45 1.75 8.60
CA GLN A 19 -2.53 2.63 8.16
C GLN A 19 -1.98 3.90 7.47
N GLU A 20 -0.98 4.55 8.05
CA GLU A 20 -0.31 5.70 7.42
C GLU A 20 0.34 5.34 6.08
N ALA A 21 0.98 4.16 5.99
CA ALA A 21 1.57 3.69 4.74
C ALA A 21 0.50 3.37 3.67
N LEU A 22 -0.64 2.82 4.09
CA LEU A 22 -1.79 2.54 3.22
C LEU A 22 -2.38 3.83 2.66
N GLU A 23 -2.54 4.86 3.48
CA GLU A 23 -3.03 6.17 3.06
C GLU A 23 -2.10 6.82 2.02
N ARG A 24 -0.79 6.85 2.30
CA ARG A 24 0.22 7.36 1.35
C ARG A 24 0.26 6.56 0.05
N MET A 25 0.12 5.24 0.11
CA MET A 25 0.01 4.40 -1.08
C MET A 25 -1.26 4.74 -1.87
N GLY A 26 -2.38 4.98 -1.20
CA GLY A 26 -3.64 5.40 -1.81
C GLY A 26 -3.53 6.74 -2.54
N GLU A 27 -2.84 7.72 -1.96
CA GLU A 27 -2.57 9.02 -2.60
C GLU A 27 -1.68 8.85 -3.84
N ALA A 28 -0.58 8.10 -3.72
CA ALA A 28 0.32 7.83 -4.84
C ALA A 28 -0.39 7.10 -5.99
N ARG A 29 -1.29 6.16 -5.67
CA ARG A 29 -2.12 5.46 -6.65
C ARG A 29 -3.03 6.41 -7.40
N LYS A 30 -3.77 7.27 -6.69
CA LYS A 30 -4.65 8.26 -7.30
C LYS A 30 -3.88 9.18 -8.26
N LEU A 31 -2.69 9.62 -7.85
CA LEU A 31 -1.83 10.43 -8.71
C LEU A 31 -1.45 9.67 -9.98
N ALA A 32 -0.96 8.43 -9.87
CA ALA A 32 -0.59 7.62 -11.04
C ALA A 32 -1.79 7.39 -11.99
N GLU A 33 -2.98 7.13 -11.45
CA GLU A 33 -4.22 6.98 -12.23
C GLU A 33 -4.58 8.28 -12.96
N GLN A 34 -4.53 9.43 -12.30
CA GLN A 34 -4.76 10.75 -12.93
C GLN A 34 -3.76 11.04 -14.06
N GLN A 35 -2.47 10.76 -13.84
CA GLN A 35 -1.44 10.94 -14.85
C GLN A 35 -1.69 10.04 -16.07
N ARG A 36 -2.15 8.81 -15.83
CA ARG A 36 -2.46 7.83 -16.88
C ARG A 36 -3.65 8.29 -17.71
N GLU A 37 -4.72 8.76 -17.07
CA GLU A 37 -5.87 9.33 -17.77
C GLU A 37 -5.46 10.54 -18.62
N GLN A 38 -4.62 11.43 -18.11
CA GLN A 38 -4.14 12.58 -18.87
C GLN A 38 -3.37 12.16 -20.13
N VAL A 39 -2.46 11.18 -20.03
CA VAL A 39 -1.75 10.63 -21.20
C VAL A 39 -2.73 10.02 -22.21
N GLN A 40 -3.71 9.24 -21.74
CA GLN A 40 -4.72 8.64 -22.61
C GLN A 40 -5.56 9.70 -23.35
N ASN A 41 -5.97 10.76 -22.65
CA ASN A 41 -6.73 11.85 -23.23
C ASN A 41 -5.91 12.61 -24.28
N LEU A 42 -4.63 12.90 -24.02
CA LEU A 42 -3.75 13.55 -24.99
C LEU A 42 -3.53 12.68 -26.24
N ASN A 43 -3.34 11.37 -26.08
CA ASN A 43 -3.20 10.44 -27.20
C ASN A 43 -4.49 10.37 -28.04
N ARG A 44 -5.66 10.32 -27.39
CA ARG A 44 -6.95 10.34 -28.08
C ARG A 44 -7.14 11.64 -28.85
N TYR A 45 -6.87 12.77 -28.22
CA TYR A 45 -6.95 14.08 -28.86
C TYR A 45 -6.02 14.18 -30.07
N GLN A 46 -4.79 13.64 -29.98
CA GLN A 46 -3.88 13.57 -31.13
C GLN A 46 -4.46 12.75 -32.29
N GLN A 47 -5.07 11.59 -32.00
CA GLN A 47 -5.68 10.73 -33.02
C GLN A 47 -6.87 11.44 -33.69
N GLU A 48 -7.79 11.97 -32.90
CA GLU A 48 -8.94 12.73 -33.39
C GLU A 48 -8.52 13.90 -34.28
N TYR A 49 -7.48 14.63 -33.86
CA TYR A 49 -6.94 15.74 -34.64
C TYR A 49 -6.29 15.29 -35.97
N ARG A 50 -5.57 14.16 -35.97
CA ARG A 50 -5.03 13.57 -37.21
C ARG A 50 -6.13 13.13 -38.17
N ASP A 51 -7.21 12.55 -37.65
CA ASP A 51 -8.35 12.09 -38.45
C ASP A 51 -9.14 13.27 -39.03
N GLN A 52 -9.37 14.33 -38.25
CA GLN A 52 -9.98 15.57 -38.75
C GLN A 52 -9.19 16.15 -39.92
N ILE A 53 -7.86 16.17 -39.80
CA ILE A 53 -7.00 16.67 -40.86
C ILE A 53 -7.11 15.78 -42.10
N ARG A 54 -7.00 14.46 -41.96
CA ARG A 54 -7.15 13.50 -43.07
C ARG A 54 -8.49 13.68 -43.80
N ASN A 55 -9.57 13.86 -43.06
CA ASN A 55 -10.91 14.06 -43.63
C ASN A 55 -11.08 15.44 -44.29
N SER A 56 -10.37 16.46 -43.81
CA SER A 56 -10.39 17.82 -44.38
C SER A 56 -9.51 18.01 -45.63
N GLN A 57 -8.72 17.01 -46.02
CA GLN A 57 -7.80 17.05 -47.17
C GLN A 57 -8.48 16.79 -48.52
N GLN A 58 -9.82 16.83 -48.61
CA GLN A 58 -10.52 16.76 -49.90
C GLN A 58 -10.39 18.11 -50.64
N GLY A 59 -9.45 18.20 -51.60
CA GLY A 59 -9.24 19.37 -52.46
C GLY A 59 -7.82 19.96 -52.37
N VAL A 60 -7.62 21.17 -52.91
CA VAL A 60 -6.32 21.87 -52.87
C VAL A 60 -6.09 22.43 -51.45
N VAL A 61 -5.12 21.86 -50.73
CA VAL A 61 -4.75 22.29 -49.38
C VAL A 61 -3.62 23.32 -49.45
N GLN A 62 -3.78 24.45 -48.74
CA GLN A 62 -2.74 25.47 -48.64
C GLN A 62 -1.52 24.94 -47.86
N VAL A 63 -0.32 25.18 -48.38
CA VAL A 63 0.96 24.74 -47.77
C VAL A 63 1.14 25.29 -46.34
N SER A 64 0.71 26.54 -46.10
CA SER A 64 0.74 27.17 -44.77
C SER A 64 -0.07 26.39 -43.73
N ARG A 65 -1.20 25.81 -44.13
CA ARG A 65 -2.06 24.98 -43.25
C ARG A 65 -1.37 23.67 -42.87
N LEU A 66 -0.64 23.06 -43.82
CA LEU A 66 0.14 21.84 -43.57
C LEU A 66 1.30 22.11 -42.60
N GLN A 67 1.98 23.25 -42.73
CA GLN A 67 3.08 23.64 -41.83
C GLN A 67 2.57 23.90 -40.40
N ALA A 68 1.45 24.63 -40.26
CA ALA A 68 0.84 24.88 -38.95
C ALA A 68 0.41 23.57 -38.26
N TRP A 69 -0.14 22.63 -39.05
CA TRP A 69 -0.49 21.29 -38.56
C TRP A 69 0.73 20.52 -38.05
N GLN A 70 1.82 20.47 -38.83
CA GLN A 70 3.05 19.79 -38.41
C GLN A 70 3.64 20.38 -37.13
N ALA A 71 3.65 21.72 -37.01
CA ALA A 71 4.13 22.39 -35.81
C ALA A 71 3.29 22.04 -34.57
N PHE A 72 1.96 22.01 -34.71
CA PHE A 72 1.06 21.64 -33.61
C PHE A 72 1.23 20.19 -33.18
N ILE A 73 1.32 19.24 -34.14
CA ILE A 73 1.58 17.83 -33.82
C ILE A 73 2.90 17.68 -33.07
N ALA A 74 3.96 18.35 -33.52
CA ALA A 74 5.27 18.30 -32.85
C ALA A 74 5.20 18.82 -31.41
N GLN A 75 4.47 19.91 -31.18
CA GLN A 75 4.23 20.45 -29.84
C GLN A 75 3.43 19.47 -28.97
N LEU A 76 2.37 18.86 -29.51
CA LEU A 76 1.56 17.88 -28.80
C LEU A 76 2.38 16.63 -28.45
N ASP A 77 3.24 16.15 -29.35
CA ASP A 77 4.17 15.05 -29.09
C ASP A 77 5.15 15.38 -27.96
N GLN A 78 5.61 16.64 -27.86
CA GLN A 78 6.45 17.08 -26.74
C GLN A 78 5.69 17.04 -25.41
N VAL A 79 4.45 17.54 -25.39
CA VAL A 79 3.60 17.52 -24.19
C VAL A 79 3.27 16.09 -23.76
N ILE A 80 2.92 15.19 -24.70
CA ILE A 80 2.67 13.77 -24.42
C ILE A 80 3.90 13.12 -23.79
N ARG A 81 5.10 13.34 -24.35
CA ARG A 81 6.35 12.82 -23.78
C ARG A 81 6.62 13.33 -22.37
N GLN A 82 6.34 14.61 -22.11
CA GLN A 82 6.46 15.17 -20.77
C GLN A 82 5.47 14.54 -19.79
N GLN A 83 4.22 14.34 -20.21
CA GLN A 83 3.18 13.69 -19.41
C GLN A 83 3.49 12.21 -19.12
N GLN A 84 4.04 11.49 -20.11
CA GLN A 84 4.50 10.11 -19.95
C GLN A 84 5.61 10.01 -18.91
N LYS A 85 6.56 10.95 -18.91
CA LYS A 85 7.61 11.00 -17.88
C LYS A 85 7.03 11.25 -16.48
N GLN A 86 6.02 12.11 -16.36
CA GLN A 86 5.33 12.33 -15.08
C GLN A 86 4.56 11.09 -14.63
N LEU A 87 3.92 10.38 -15.55
CA LEU A 87 3.26 9.10 -15.27
C LEU A 87 4.27 8.07 -14.75
N GLU A 88 5.40 7.89 -15.43
CA GLU A 88 6.45 6.95 -15.01
C GLU A 88 6.96 7.27 -13.60
N GLN A 89 7.19 8.56 -13.30
CA GLN A 89 7.58 9.00 -11.96
C GLN A 89 6.50 8.70 -10.91
N ALA A 90 5.22 8.95 -11.23
CA ALA A 90 4.11 8.66 -10.32
C ALA A 90 3.96 7.14 -10.08
N GLU A 91 4.15 6.31 -11.11
CA GLU A 91 4.13 4.86 -11.00
C GLU A 91 5.30 4.33 -10.15
N GLN A 92 6.50 4.88 -10.31
CA GLN A 92 7.65 4.53 -9.46
C GLN A 92 7.40 4.89 -8.00
N VAL A 93 6.82 6.07 -7.73
CA VAL A 93 6.44 6.47 -6.37
C VAL A 93 5.38 5.53 -5.80
N PHE A 94 4.37 5.17 -6.60
CA PHE A 94 3.34 4.22 -6.17
C PHE A 94 3.93 2.86 -5.79
N GLU A 95 4.80 2.29 -6.63
CA GLU A 95 5.45 1.00 -6.32
C GLU A 95 6.35 1.09 -5.08
N ALA A 96 7.05 2.21 -4.87
CA ALA A 96 7.81 2.43 -3.64
C ALA A 96 6.90 2.45 -2.40
N ARG A 97 5.78 3.20 -2.44
CA ARG A 97 4.82 3.27 -1.31
C ARG A 97 4.12 1.94 -1.06
N LYS A 98 3.82 1.19 -2.11
CA LYS A 98 3.28 -0.16 -2.01
C LYS A 98 4.26 -1.10 -1.32
N HIS A 99 5.55 -1.01 -1.61
CA HIS A 99 6.56 -1.80 -0.91
C HIS A 99 6.69 -1.41 0.56
N GLU A 100 6.66 -0.11 0.88
CA GLU A 100 6.63 0.38 2.27
C GLU A 100 5.42 -0.17 3.04
N TRP A 101 4.23 -0.12 2.44
CA TRP A 101 3.01 -0.69 3.04
C TRP A 101 3.13 -2.20 3.26
N GLN A 102 3.64 -2.95 2.27
CA GLN A 102 3.87 -4.39 2.42
C GLN A 102 4.79 -4.71 3.60
N GLN A 103 5.89 -3.98 3.75
CA GLN A 103 6.79 -4.17 4.89
C GLN A 103 6.13 -3.82 6.23
N ALA A 104 5.32 -2.77 6.28
CA ALA A 104 4.59 -2.40 7.50
C ALA A 104 3.56 -3.49 7.88
N TRP A 105 2.83 -3.99 6.89
CA TRP A 105 1.88 -5.10 7.07
C TRP A 105 2.56 -6.38 7.57
N GLU A 106 3.70 -6.75 6.97
CA GLU A 106 4.49 -7.92 7.41
C GLU A 106 4.98 -7.77 8.85
N ARG A 107 5.46 -6.58 9.23
CA ARG A 107 5.88 -6.28 10.61
C ARG A 107 4.72 -6.39 11.60
N ARG A 108 3.57 -5.80 11.30
CA ARG A 108 2.37 -5.93 12.15
C ARG A 108 1.97 -7.38 12.31
N ARG A 109 1.84 -8.12 11.21
CA ARG A 109 1.44 -9.53 11.22
C ARG A 109 2.45 -10.40 12.00
N GLY A 110 3.74 -10.13 11.85
CA GLY A 110 4.78 -10.79 12.63
C GLY A 110 4.66 -10.51 14.13
N MET A 111 4.36 -9.27 14.51
CA MET A 111 4.14 -8.86 15.89
C MET A 111 2.90 -9.55 16.50
N GLU A 112 1.78 -9.61 15.78
CA GLU A 112 0.57 -10.32 16.23
C GLU A 112 0.85 -11.78 16.57
N LYS A 113 1.50 -12.49 15.65
CA LYS A 113 1.85 -13.90 15.85
C LYS A 113 2.80 -14.09 17.04
N TYR A 114 3.72 -13.14 17.24
CA TYR A 114 4.64 -13.16 18.37
C TYR A 114 3.93 -12.93 19.71
N ILE A 115 2.98 -12.00 19.76
CA ILE A 115 2.15 -11.74 20.94
C ILE A 115 1.33 -12.97 21.29
N GLU A 116 0.71 -13.62 20.30
CA GLU A 116 -0.04 -14.85 20.50
C GLU A 116 0.84 -15.96 21.10
N THR A 117 2.06 -16.12 20.59
CA THR A 117 3.03 -17.06 21.15
C THR A 117 3.38 -16.74 22.60
N CYS A 118 3.56 -15.45 22.94
CA CYS A 118 3.81 -15.04 24.32
C CYS A 118 2.61 -15.35 25.23
N ARG A 119 1.37 -15.09 24.77
CA ARG A 119 0.16 -15.40 25.54
C ARG A 119 0.04 -16.89 25.84
N GLN A 120 0.34 -17.75 24.86
CA GLN A 120 0.33 -19.20 25.05
C GLN A 120 1.38 -19.67 26.06
N GLN A 121 2.57 -19.07 26.06
CA GLN A 121 3.61 -19.37 27.05
C GLN A 121 3.20 -18.93 28.46
N GLU A 122 2.67 -17.72 28.59
CA GLU A 122 2.18 -17.17 29.87
C GLU A 122 1.04 -18.02 30.44
N GLN A 123 0.11 -18.48 29.61
CA GLN A 123 -0.98 -19.37 30.03
C GLN A 123 -0.42 -20.70 30.55
N LYS A 124 0.49 -21.34 29.82
CA LYS A 124 1.13 -22.60 30.26
C LYS A 124 1.86 -22.44 31.59
N GLU A 125 2.58 -21.33 31.78
CA GLU A 125 3.24 -21.05 33.06
C GLU A 125 2.25 -20.85 34.20
N GLN A 126 1.11 -20.22 33.92
CA GLN A 126 0.05 -20.04 34.92
C GLN A 126 -0.59 -21.38 35.29
N ASP A 127 -0.96 -22.19 34.31
CA ASP A 127 -1.56 -23.52 34.51
C ASP A 127 -0.65 -24.41 35.38
N LEU A 128 0.67 -24.41 35.10
CA LEU A 128 1.65 -25.15 35.90
C LEU A 128 1.73 -24.67 37.35
N ARG A 129 1.65 -23.35 37.59
CA ARG A 129 1.64 -22.79 38.95
C ARG A 129 0.37 -23.15 39.69
N GLU A 130 -0.78 -23.08 39.03
CA GLU A 130 -2.09 -23.43 39.60
C GLU A 130 -2.16 -24.92 39.95
N GLN A 131 -1.69 -25.80 39.07
CA GLN A 131 -1.59 -27.24 39.34
C GLN A 131 -0.73 -27.51 40.58
N LYS A 132 0.47 -26.92 40.65
CA LYS A 132 1.36 -27.09 41.81
C LYS A 132 0.72 -26.63 43.12
N LEU A 133 0.04 -25.48 43.13
CA LEU A 133 -0.65 -24.97 44.31
C LEU A 133 -1.80 -25.89 44.75
N SER A 134 -2.54 -26.46 43.79
CA SER A 134 -3.60 -27.43 44.04
C SER A 134 -3.05 -28.71 44.67
N ASP A 135 -1.99 -29.28 44.10
CA ASP A 135 -1.34 -30.50 44.58
C ASP A 135 -0.79 -30.31 46.00
N GLU A 136 -0.16 -29.17 46.28
CA GLU A 136 0.31 -28.83 47.63
C GLU A 136 -0.84 -28.68 48.63
N ALA A 137 -1.96 -28.07 48.23
CA ALA A 137 -3.14 -27.92 49.08
C ALA A 137 -3.78 -29.28 49.38
N ALA A 138 -3.90 -30.14 48.37
CA ALA A 138 -4.39 -31.51 48.51
C ALA A 138 -3.49 -32.33 49.46
N GLY A 139 -2.17 -32.24 49.29
CA GLY A 139 -1.19 -32.88 50.17
C GLY A 139 -1.33 -32.43 51.63
N ARG A 140 -1.41 -31.10 51.88
CA ARG A 140 -1.64 -30.57 53.23
C ARG A 140 -2.96 -31.04 53.85
N ALA A 141 -4.03 -31.09 53.06
CA ALA A 141 -5.33 -31.57 53.53
C ALA A 141 -5.30 -33.06 53.88
N PHE A 142 -4.61 -33.87 53.08
CA PHE A 142 -4.43 -35.30 53.34
C PHE A 142 -3.64 -35.55 54.63
N THR A 143 -2.51 -34.86 54.84
CA THR A 143 -1.70 -34.98 56.07
C THR A 143 -2.49 -34.57 57.32
N ARG A 144 -3.39 -33.58 57.22
CA ARG A 144 -4.25 -33.18 58.34
C ARG A 144 -5.33 -34.20 58.68
N ARG A 145 -5.82 -35.00 57.73
CA ARG A 145 -6.82 -36.05 57.98
C ARG A 145 -6.23 -37.33 58.57
N GLN A 146 -4.93 -37.56 58.43
CA GLN A 146 -4.23 -38.73 58.98
C GLN A 146 -3.69 -38.51 60.40
N ARG A 147 -3.86 -37.31 60.98
CA ARG A 147 -3.59 -37.02 62.39
C ARG A 147 -4.91 -37.03 63.16
#